data_AF-A0A2V5PT98-F1
#
_entry.id   AF-A0A2V5PT98-F1
#
_cell.length_a   1.000
_cell.length_b   1.000
_cell.length_c   1.000
_cell.angle_alpha   90.00
_cell.angle_beta   90.00
_cell.angle_gamma   90.00
#
_symmetry.space_group_name_H-M   'P 1'
#
loop_
_entity.id
_entity.type
_entity.pdbx_description
1 polymer ?
#
loop_
_entity_poly.entity_id
_entity_poly.type
_entity_poly.pdbx_seq_one_letter_code
_entity_poly.pdbx_strand_id
1 'polypeptide(L)'
;TSVYRSAEFQEREIFDLYGIRFEGHPDLRRILMWDEFVDYPMRKDYREPDDYEYEPTPHDEVLAKAKERYAARPSLDGAEALRAKT
;
A
#
# COMPACT_ATOMS: atom_id res chain seq x y z
N THR A 1 -8.43 18.58 -5.50
CA THR A 1 -9.79 18.37 -6.05
C THR A 1 -10.64 19.66 -6.21
N SER A 2 -10.04 20.81 -6.57
CA SER A 2 -10.77 22.09 -6.68
C SER A 2 -11.48 22.30 -8.03
N VAL A 3 -11.05 21.60 -9.08
CA VAL A 3 -11.58 21.74 -10.44
C VAL A 3 -12.74 20.77 -10.67
N TYR A 4 -12.55 19.49 -10.37
CA TYR A 4 -13.57 18.45 -10.55
C TYR A 4 -13.83 17.73 -9.23
N ARG A 5 -14.99 18.00 -8.61
CA ARG A 5 -15.39 17.34 -7.37
C ARG A 5 -15.58 15.83 -7.53
N SER A 6 -15.92 15.37 -8.73
CA SER A 6 -16.07 13.94 -9.05
C SER A 6 -14.75 13.17 -9.01
N ALA A 7 -13.60 13.84 -9.05
CA ALA A 7 -12.29 13.20 -9.05
C ALA A 7 -11.82 12.75 -7.65
N GLU A 8 -12.54 13.13 -6.57
CA GLU A 8 -12.22 12.74 -5.17
C GLU A 8 -11.90 11.24 -5.04
N PHE A 9 -12.82 10.37 -5.47
CA PHE A 9 -12.62 8.93 -5.32
C PHE A 9 -11.56 8.36 -6.25
N GLN A 10 -11.36 8.97 -7.42
CA GLN A 10 -10.34 8.55 -8.39
C GLN A 10 -8.93 8.90 -7.90
N GLU A 11 -8.75 10.08 -7.32
CA GLU A 11 -7.50 10.50 -6.69
C GLU A 11 -7.16 9.57 -5.50
N ARG A 12 -8.15 9.14 -4.72
CA ARG A 12 -7.98 8.17 -3.62
C ARG A 12 -7.67 6.75 -4.10
N GLU A 13 -8.32 6.29 -5.16
CA GLU A 13 -8.04 4.98 -5.77
C GLU A 13 -6.60 4.91 -6.27
N ILE A 14 -6.14 5.95 -6.96
CA ILE A 14 -4.77 6.03 -7.47
C ILE A 14 -3.76 6.06 -6.30
N PHE A 15 -4.08 6.75 -5.21
CA PHE A 15 -3.25 6.72 -4.01
C PHE A 15 -3.18 5.31 -3.39
N ASP A 16 -4.29 4.58 -3.32
CA ASP A 16 -4.31 3.25 -2.72
C ASP A 16 -3.66 2.17 -3.58
N LEU A 17 -3.77 2.27 -4.91
CA LEU A 17 -3.28 1.24 -5.83
C LEU A 17 -1.86 1.50 -6.34
N TYR A 18 -1.48 2.77 -6.49
CA TYR A 18 -0.19 3.18 -7.04
C TYR A 18 0.65 4.01 -6.06
N GLY A 19 0.12 4.47 -4.93
CA GLY A 19 0.87 5.25 -3.95
C GLY A 19 1.22 6.66 -4.40
N ILE A 20 0.52 7.21 -5.39
CA ILE A 20 0.73 8.58 -5.86
C ILE A 20 0.01 9.54 -4.93
N ARG A 21 0.73 10.54 -4.40
CA ARG A 21 0.19 11.54 -3.47
C ARG A 21 -0.28 12.78 -4.22
N PHE A 22 -1.51 13.21 -3.97
CA PHE A 22 -2.09 14.41 -4.55
C PHE A 22 -2.03 15.57 -3.55
N GLU A 23 -1.37 16.67 -3.92
CA GLU A 23 -1.33 17.88 -3.11
C GLU A 23 -2.68 18.63 -3.15
N GLY A 24 -3.16 19.08 -2.00
CA GLY A 24 -4.44 19.80 -1.91
C GLY A 24 -5.69 18.92 -2.01
N HIS A 25 -5.56 17.61 -1.84
CA HIS A 25 -6.69 16.70 -1.63
C HIS A 25 -7.17 16.81 -0.17
N PRO A 26 -8.48 17.01 0.10
CA PRO A 26 -8.99 17.22 1.45
C PRO A 26 -8.90 15.96 2.34
N ASP A 27 -9.13 14.76 1.77
CA ASP A 27 -9.04 13.49 2.51
C ASP A 27 -8.37 12.35 1.71
N LEU A 28 -7.04 12.35 1.66
CA LEU A 28 -6.28 11.34 0.95
C LEU A 28 -6.01 10.12 1.86
N ARG A 29 -6.92 9.16 1.84
CA ARG A 29 -6.83 7.87 2.57
C ARG A 29 -7.15 6.70 1.65
N ARG A 30 -6.63 5.51 2.01
CA ARG A 30 -6.94 4.23 1.35
C ARG A 30 -8.46 3.96 1.39
N ILE A 31 -8.97 3.27 0.37
CA ILE A 31 -10.41 3.00 0.21
C ILE A 31 -10.73 1.58 -0.22
N LEU A 32 -9.85 0.93 -0.98
CA LEU A 32 -10.05 -0.42 -1.51
C LEU A 32 -9.30 -1.45 -0.66
N MET A 33 -8.08 -1.12 -0.22
CA MET A 33 -7.25 -2.00 0.59
C MET A 33 -7.56 -1.87 2.07
N TRP A 34 -7.22 -2.92 2.84
CA TRP A 34 -7.34 -2.90 4.30
C TRP A 34 -6.30 -1.97 4.93
N ASP A 35 -6.57 -1.50 6.15
CA ASP A 35 -5.76 -0.47 6.83
C ASP A 35 -4.29 -0.86 7.04
N GLU A 36 -4.01 -2.16 7.21
CA GLU A 36 -2.66 -2.71 7.40
C GLU A 36 -1.97 -3.11 6.09
N PHE A 37 -2.61 -2.91 4.93
CA PHE A 37 -1.98 -3.22 3.65
C PHE A 37 -0.90 -2.17 3.37
N VAL A 38 0.34 -2.63 3.26
CA VAL A 38 1.50 -1.72 3.16
C VAL A 38 1.85 -1.40 1.71
N ASP A 39 1.66 -2.36 0.81
CA ASP A 39 2.11 -2.24 -0.59
C ASP A 39 1.06 -1.57 -1.51
N TYR A 40 1.42 -1.51 -2.79
CA TYR A 40 0.66 -0.93 -3.89
C TYR A 40 0.55 -1.96 -5.02
N PRO A 41 -0.58 -2.68 -5.15
CA PRO A 41 -0.64 -3.92 -5.93
C PRO A 41 -0.60 -3.68 -7.44
N MET A 42 -0.95 -2.48 -7.91
CA MET A 42 -0.95 -2.15 -9.34
C MET A 42 0.41 -1.63 -9.83
N ARG A 43 1.41 -1.54 -8.94
CA ARG A 43 2.78 -1.19 -9.32
C ARG A 43 3.47 -2.34 -10.04
N LYS A 44 4.35 -2.01 -11.01
CA LYS A 44 5.09 -3.03 -11.78
C LYS A 44 6.17 -3.73 -10.96
N ASP A 45 6.64 -3.09 -9.90
CA ASP A 45 7.55 -3.60 -8.89
C ASP A 45 6.86 -4.44 -7.81
N TYR A 46 5.51 -4.49 -7.80
CA TYR A 46 4.77 -5.30 -6.84
C TYR A 46 5.07 -6.79 -7.04
N ARG A 47 5.35 -7.48 -5.94
CA ARG A 47 5.54 -8.93 -5.90
C ARG A 47 4.48 -9.52 -4.97
N GLU A 48 3.75 -10.49 -5.49
CA GLU A 48 2.76 -11.21 -4.71
C GLU A 48 3.44 -11.94 -3.53
N PRO A 49 2.80 -11.96 -2.35
CA PRO A 49 3.30 -12.76 -1.23
C PRO A 49 3.35 -14.24 -1.62
N ASP A 50 4.40 -14.93 -1.16
CA ASP A 50 4.65 -16.35 -1.43
C ASP A 50 3.75 -17.29 -0.58
N ASP A 51 2.67 -16.80 0.03
CA ASP A 51 1.92 -17.47 1.10
C ASP A 51 0.63 -18.19 0.65
N TYR A 52 0.33 -18.21 -0.64
CA TYR A 52 -0.95 -18.74 -1.15
C TYR A 52 -1.01 -20.28 -1.28
N GLU A 53 0.11 -20.97 -1.26
CA GLU A 53 0.15 -22.43 -1.34
C GLU A 53 0.31 -23.04 0.06
N TYR A 54 -0.68 -23.84 0.48
CA TYR A 54 -0.52 -24.72 1.63
C TYR A 54 0.48 -25.81 1.27
N GLU A 55 1.76 -25.50 1.44
CA GLU A 55 2.82 -26.47 1.49
C GLU A 55 3.06 -26.84 2.97
N PRO A 56 3.31 -28.11 3.32
CA PRO A 56 3.82 -28.48 4.64
C PRO A 56 5.29 -28.04 4.80
N THR A 57 5.62 -26.84 4.34
CA THR A 57 6.92 -26.21 4.55
C THR A 57 7.03 -25.82 6.02
N PRO A 58 8.18 -26.05 6.66
CA PRO A 58 8.44 -25.49 7.99
C PRO A 58 8.24 -23.98 7.92
N HIS A 59 7.39 -23.44 8.80
CA HIS A 59 6.93 -22.04 8.79
C HIS A 59 8.09 -21.01 8.67
N ASP A 60 9.28 -21.38 9.12
CA ASP A 60 10.48 -20.55 9.12
C ASP A 60 11.13 -20.37 7.74
N GLU A 61 10.99 -21.32 6.81
CA GLU A 61 11.64 -21.24 5.48
C GLU A 61 10.92 -20.25 4.55
N VAL A 62 9.59 -20.21 4.59
CA VAL A 62 8.77 -19.23 3.85
C VAL A 62 9.08 -17.81 4.33
N LEU A 63 9.23 -17.62 5.64
CA LEU A 63 9.58 -16.33 6.23
C LEU A 63 10.97 -15.85 5.78
N ALA A 64 11.94 -16.77 5.65
CA ALA A 64 13.28 -16.44 5.16
C ALA A 64 13.26 -16.01 3.69
N LYS A 65 12.55 -16.76 2.83
CA LYS A 65 12.39 -16.47 1.39
C LYS A 65 11.64 -15.15 1.14
N ALA A 66 10.62 -14.87 1.95
CA ALA A 66 9.90 -13.60 1.93
C ALA A 66 10.84 -12.43 2.27
N LYS A 67 11.63 -12.55 3.35
CA LYS A 67 12.57 -11.49 3.79
C LYS A 67 13.65 -11.16 2.75
N GLU A 68 14.10 -12.11 1.95
CA GLU A 68 15.04 -11.84 0.85
C GLU A 68 14.39 -11.10 -0.33
N ARG A 69 13.08 -11.31 -0.54
CA ARG A 69 12.36 -10.83 -1.72
C ARG A 69 11.74 -9.44 -1.53
N TYR A 70 11.33 -9.09 -0.31
CA TYR A 70 10.88 -7.75 0.03
C TYR A 70 12.10 -6.84 0.21
N ALA A 71 12.22 -5.80 -0.61
CA ALA A 71 13.19 -4.75 -0.37
C ALA A 71 12.92 -4.12 1.01
N ALA A 72 13.98 -3.58 1.65
CA ALA A 72 13.83 -2.87 2.92
C ALA A 72 12.74 -1.81 2.77
N ARG A 73 11.78 -1.83 3.70
CA ARG A 73 10.63 -0.92 3.74
C ARG A 73 11.09 0.50 3.36
N PRO A 74 10.59 1.10 2.26
CA PRO A 74 10.80 2.52 2.06
C PRO A 74 10.26 3.26 3.28
N SER A 75 10.96 4.31 3.70
CA SER A 75 10.60 5.05 4.90
C SER A 75 9.21 5.65 4.76
N LEU A 76 8.23 5.01 5.41
CA LEU A 76 6.88 5.48 5.75
C LEU A 76 6.28 6.52 4.78
N ASP A 77 5.41 6.06 3.89
CA ASP A 77 4.67 6.89 2.93
C ASP A 77 3.58 7.77 3.59
N GLY A 78 3.92 8.55 4.62
CA GLY A 78 3.19 9.72 5.12
C GLY A 78 1.75 9.55 5.63
N ALA A 79 1.08 8.42 5.39
CA ALA A 79 -0.31 8.16 5.77
C ALA A 79 -0.45 7.99 7.29
N GLU A 80 0.57 7.42 7.95
CA GLU A 80 0.64 7.37 9.42
C GLU A 80 0.92 8.75 10.03
N ALA A 81 1.69 9.61 9.33
CA ALA A 81 2.02 10.95 9.82
C ALA A 81 0.81 11.90 9.85
N LEU A 82 -0.22 11.64 9.05
CA LEU A 82 -1.50 12.38 9.09
C LEU A 82 -2.37 11.95 10.28
N ARG A 83 -2.23 10.71 10.76
CA ARG A 83 -2.95 10.19 11.94
C ARG A 83 -2.37 10.70 13.27
N ALA A 84 -1.11 11.12 13.29
CA ALA A 84 -0.40 11.62 14.47
C ALA A 84 -0.65 13.11 14.81
N LYS A 85 -1.47 13.84 14.02
CA LYS A 85 -1.76 15.28 14.21
C LYS A 85 -3.16 15.57 14.75
N THR A 86 -3.68 14.73 15.64
CA THR A 86 -4.82 15.08 16.51
C THR A 86 -4.29 15.19 17.94
#